data_AF-A0A0G3H7N7-F1
#
_entry.id   AF-A0A0G3H7N7-F1
#
_cell.length_a   1.000
_cell.length_b   1.000
_cell.length_c   1.000
_cell.angle_alpha   90.00
_cell.angle_beta   90.00
_cell.angle_gamma   90.00
#
_symmetry.space_group_name_H-M   'P 1'
#
loop_
_entity.id
_entity.type
_entity.pdbx_description
1 polymer ?
#
loop_
_entity_poly.entity_id
_entity_poly.type
_entity_poly.pdbx_seq_one_letter_code
_entity_poly.pdbx_strand_id
1 'polypeptide(L)'
;MGTFSYTALIFFLGFLPAFVYIFTFSDQKRLQLKSNRFGGWYFLFEFSLYFIFGLFPALLVDAFFFSDSMSPSRRLTFSLSAFAIIYLSFTLSTWIRLSGFHYKTRLRDFRPFMREIMGKNPYPDSDEAFPVGKVNSTWLFKGCATLFIAIPVTIVVLIFVLRFL
;
A
#
# COMPACT_ATOMS: atom_id res chain seq x y z
N MET A 1 -27.42 24.68 -14.58
CA MET A 1 -26.17 23.97 -14.94
C MET A 1 -25.49 23.57 -13.65
N GLY A 2 -25.44 22.27 -13.36
CA GLY A 2 -24.97 21.76 -12.07
C GLY A 2 -23.52 22.17 -11.84
N THR A 3 -23.25 22.77 -10.69
CA THR A 3 -21.90 22.93 -10.15
C THR A 3 -21.29 21.53 -10.05
N PHE A 4 -20.50 21.15 -11.06
CA PHE A 4 -19.69 19.94 -10.99
C PHE A 4 -18.77 20.15 -9.77
N SER A 5 -19.01 19.37 -8.71
CA SER A 5 -18.24 19.51 -7.48
C SER A 5 -16.83 19.00 -7.76
N TYR A 6 -15.87 19.90 -7.93
CA TYR A 6 -14.46 19.57 -8.16
C TYR A 6 -13.91 18.62 -7.09
N THR A 7 -14.43 18.72 -5.85
CA THR A 7 -14.22 17.76 -4.76
C THR A 7 -14.53 16.33 -5.16
N ALA A 8 -15.70 16.08 -5.76
CA ALA A 8 -16.08 14.73 -6.19
C ALA A 8 -15.14 14.21 -7.28
N LEU A 9 -14.79 15.06 -8.25
CA LEU A 9 -13.88 14.69 -9.34
C LEU A 9 -12.48 14.31 -8.81
N ILE A 10 -11.89 15.14 -7.95
CA ILE A 10 -10.57 14.87 -7.34
C ILE A 10 -10.61 13.61 -6.48
N PHE A 11 -11.68 13.43 -5.69
CA PHE A 11 -11.89 12.23 -4.90
C PHE A 11 -11.93 10.97 -5.77
N PHE A 12 -12.71 10.95 -6.85
CA PHE A 12 -12.77 9.79 -7.77
C PHE A 12 -11.45 9.55 -8.51
N LEU A 13 -10.74 10.60 -8.91
CA LEU A 13 -9.40 10.49 -9.50
C LEU A 13 -8.41 9.83 -8.52
N GLY A 14 -8.55 10.10 -7.22
CA GLY A 14 -7.74 9.46 -6.18
C GLY A 14 -7.88 7.93 -6.13
N PHE A 15 -9.01 7.36 -6.55
CA PHE A 15 -9.17 5.90 -6.60
C PHE A 15 -8.63 5.27 -7.89
N LEU A 16 -8.35 6.07 -8.92
CA LEU A 16 -7.97 5.56 -10.24
C LEU A 16 -6.78 4.59 -10.18
N PRO A 17 -5.66 4.88 -9.46
CA PRO A 17 -4.54 3.95 -9.41
C PRO A 17 -4.89 2.61 -8.78
N ALA A 18 -5.69 2.60 -7.71
CA ALA A 18 -6.15 1.38 -7.05
C ALA A 18 -7.10 0.57 -7.95
N PHE A 19 -8.00 1.24 -8.68
CA PHE A 19 -8.88 0.57 -9.64
C PHE A 19 -8.11 0.00 -10.82
N VAL A 20 -7.19 0.77 -11.41
CA VAL A 20 -6.31 0.28 -12.48
C VAL A 20 -5.58 -0.97 -12.01
N TYR A 21 -5.01 -0.96 -10.80
CA TYR A 21 -4.36 -2.13 -10.23
C TYR A 21 -5.30 -3.34 -10.11
N ILE A 22 -6.53 -3.15 -9.62
CA ILE A 22 -7.51 -4.24 -9.46
C ILE A 22 -7.99 -4.77 -10.82
N PHE A 23 -8.29 -3.90 -11.78
CA PHE A 23 -8.86 -4.30 -13.08
C PHE A 23 -7.81 -4.85 -14.05
N THR A 24 -6.57 -4.36 -13.97
CA THR A 24 -5.43 -4.92 -14.72
C THR A 24 -4.79 -6.11 -14.00
N PHE A 25 -5.33 -6.51 -12.85
CA PHE A 25 -4.85 -7.64 -12.08
C PHE A 25 -5.04 -8.93 -12.87
N SER A 26 -3.96 -9.43 -13.47
CA SER A 26 -4.02 -10.60 -14.33
C SER A 26 -4.15 -11.91 -13.52
N ASP A 27 -4.75 -12.92 -14.14
CA ASP A 27 -4.80 -14.28 -13.57
C ASP A 27 -3.39 -14.85 -13.35
N GLN A 28 -2.43 -14.48 -14.20
CA GLN A 28 -1.02 -14.85 -14.02
C GLN A 28 -0.44 -14.28 -12.72
N LYS A 29 -0.70 -13.00 -12.42
CA LYS A 29 -0.27 -12.38 -11.16
C LYS A 29 -0.95 -13.03 -9.96
N ARG A 30 -2.24 -13.36 -10.08
CA ARG A 30 -2.96 -14.12 -9.05
C ARG A 30 -2.33 -15.48 -8.76
N LEU A 31 -1.98 -16.23 -9.81
CA LEU A 31 -1.29 -17.52 -9.68
C LEU A 31 0.09 -17.36 -9.04
N GLN A 32 0.85 -16.34 -9.47
CA GLN A 32 2.17 -16.02 -8.92
C GLN A 32 2.10 -15.68 -7.43
N LEU A 33 1.09 -14.92 -6.99
CA LEU A 33 0.94 -14.58 -5.57
C LEU A 33 0.52 -15.79 -4.74
N LYS A 34 -0.32 -16.69 -5.29
CA LYS A 34 -0.70 -17.94 -4.62
C LYS A 34 0.47 -18.92 -4.50
N SER A 35 1.36 -18.97 -5.50
CA SER A 35 2.49 -19.91 -5.52
C SER A 35 3.63 -19.50 -4.58
N ASN A 36 3.65 -18.26 -4.08
CA ASN A 36 4.71 -17.73 -3.21
C ASN A 36 4.28 -17.67 -1.74
N ARG A 37 5.18 -18.11 -0.83
CA ARG A 37 4.93 -18.18 0.64
C ARG A 37 4.52 -16.85 1.29
N PHE A 38 4.83 -15.72 0.65
CA PHE A 38 4.51 -14.36 1.10
C PHE A 38 3.76 -13.52 0.05
N GLY A 39 3.16 -14.15 -0.96
CA GLY A 39 2.45 -13.40 -2.01
C GLY A 39 1.28 -12.57 -1.48
N GLY A 40 0.59 -13.03 -0.44
CA GLY A 40 -0.45 -12.22 0.23
C GLY A 40 0.09 -10.91 0.82
N TRP A 41 1.24 -10.96 1.48
CA TRP A 41 1.89 -9.76 2.02
C TRP A 41 2.38 -8.82 0.92
N TYR A 42 3.00 -9.37 -0.12
CA TYR A 42 3.42 -8.59 -1.28
C TYR A 42 2.22 -7.89 -1.93
N PHE A 43 1.09 -8.60 -2.09
CA PHE A 43 -0.14 -8.02 -2.58
C PHE A 43 -0.63 -6.85 -1.73
N LEU A 44 -0.62 -6.97 -0.39
CA LEU A 44 -1.00 -5.85 0.47
C LEU A 44 -0.06 -4.66 0.26
N PHE A 45 1.25 -4.88 0.29
CA PHE A 45 2.21 -3.78 0.13
C PHE A 45 2.08 -3.06 -1.22
N GLU A 46 1.90 -3.83 -2.29
CA GLU A 46 1.72 -3.27 -3.62
C GLU A 46 0.37 -2.52 -3.72
N PHE A 47 -0.72 -3.11 -3.24
CA PHE A 47 -2.03 -2.45 -3.21
C PHE A 47 -2.01 -1.15 -2.38
N SER A 48 -1.37 -1.18 -1.21
CA SER A 48 -1.18 -0.01 -0.36
C SER A 48 -0.41 1.09 -1.07
N LEU A 49 0.60 0.76 -1.88
CA LEU A 49 1.34 1.74 -2.68
C LEU A 49 0.42 2.50 -3.64
N TYR A 50 -0.34 1.77 -4.47
CA TYR A 50 -1.28 2.36 -5.43
C TYR A 50 -2.35 3.21 -4.72
N PHE A 51 -2.82 2.73 -3.57
CA PHE A 51 -3.85 3.43 -2.80
C PHE A 51 -3.32 4.72 -2.16
N ILE A 52 -2.11 4.69 -1.57
CA ILE A 52 -1.48 5.88 -0.98
C ILE A 52 -1.17 6.90 -2.08
N PHE A 53 -0.57 6.50 -3.20
CA PHE A 53 -0.25 7.46 -4.27
C PHE A 53 -1.46 8.07 -4.96
N GLY A 54 -2.62 7.41 -4.93
CA GLY A 54 -3.86 7.96 -5.47
C GLY A 54 -4.63 8.79 -4.45
N LEU A 55 -5.13 8.14 -3.39
CA LEU A 55 -6.14 8.73 -2.52
C LEU A 55 -5.57 9.74 -1.54
N PHE A 56 -4.36 9.51 -1.02
CA PHE A 56 -3.74 10.42 -0.06
C PHE A 56 -3.55 11.83 -0.63
N PRO A 57 -2.90 12.05 -1.80
CA PRO A 57 -2.78 13.38 -2.37
C PRO A 57 -4.13 13.98 -2.79
N ALA A 58 -5.07 13.17 -3.29
CA ALA A 58 -6.41 13.66 -3.64
C ALA A 58 -7.14 14.27 -2.44
N LEU A 59 -7.11 13.59 -1.29
CA LEU A 59 -7.72 14.08 -0.05
C LEU A 59 -6.99 15.30 0.53
N LEU A 60 -5.66 15.38 0.40
CA LEU A 60 -4.93 16.58 0.78
C LEU A 60 -5.33 17.78 -0.09
N VAL A 61 -5.40 17.59 -1.41
CA VAL A 61 -5.83 18.66 -2.34
C VAL A 61 -7.25 19.11 -2.01
N ASP A 62 -8.18 18.20 -1.73
CA ASP A 62 -9.53 18.56 -1.32
C ASP A 62 -9.56 19.37 -0.01
N ALA A 63 -8.80 18.92 1.00
CA ALA A 63 -8.71 19.59 2.29
C ALA A 63 -8.19 21.04 2.19
N PHE A 64 -7.20 21.29 1.32
CA PHE A 64 -6.56 22.60 1.17
C PHE A 64 -7.30 23.56 0.26
N PHE A 65 -7.87 23.07 -0.85
CA PHE A 65 -8.31 23.94 -1.94
C PHE A 65 -9.83 24.03 -2.10
N PHE A 66 -10.61 23.08 -1.55
CA PHE A 66 -12.04 22.98 -1.87
C PHE A 66 -12.96 22.90 -0.65
N SER A 67 -12.46 22.47 0.51
CA SER A 67 -13.28 22.23 1.71
C SER A 67 -13.56 23.51 2.54
N ASP A 68 -14.12 24.56 1.95
CA ASP A 68 -14.17 25.90 2.59
C ASP A 68 -15.07 26.05 3.83
N SER A 69 -15.88 25.05 4.14
CA SER A 69 -16.88 25.10 5.20
C SER A 69 -16.34 24.85 6.62
N MET A 70 -15.08 24.43 6.77
CA MET A 70 -14.49 24.06 8.07
C MET A 70 -13.19 24.82 8.36
N SER A 71 -12.70 24.80 9.62
CA SER A 71 -11.36 25.30 9.92
C SER A 71 -10.28 24.39 9.34
N PRO A 72 -9.09 24.91 8.96
CA PRO A 72 -8.03 24.12 8.32
C PRO A 72 -7.66 22.82 9.08
N SER A 73 -7.53 22.87 10.41
CA SER A 73 -7.22 21.69 11.23
C SER A 73 -8.35 20.64 11.20
N ARG A 74 -9.62 21.07 11.14
CA ARG A 74 -10.76 20.16 11.02
C ARG A 74 -10.83 19.51 9.64
N ARG A 75 -10.56 20.26 8.57
CA ARG A 75 -10.49 19.73 7.19
C ARG A 75 -9.45 18.62 7.07
N LEU A 76 -8.26 18.86 7.62
CA LEU A 76 -7.17 17.86 7.60
C LEU A 76 -7.54 16.64 8.44
N THR A 77 -8.03 16.83 9.67
CA THR A 77 -8.42 15.71 10.56
C THR A 77 -9.49 14.84 9.93
N PHE A 78 -10.50 15.47 9.31
CA PHE A 78 -11.54 14.77 8.58
C PHE A 78 -10.96 13.98 7.41
N SER A 79 -10.09 14.59 6.60
CA SER A 79 -9.49 13.97 5.43
C SER A 79 -8.57 12.79 5.78
N LEU A 80 -7.79 12.89 6.86
CA LEU A 80 -6.96 11.79 7.36
C LEU A 80 -7.82 10.65 7.92
N SER A 81 -8.91 10.98 8.61
CA SER A 81 -9.85 9.98 9.12
C SER A 81 -10.56 9.27 7.98
N ALA A 82 -11.02 10.02 6.96
CA ALA A 82 -11.60 9.48 5.74
C ALA A 82 -10.61 8.58 5.01
N PHE A 83 -9.35 9.02 4.84
CA PHE A 83 -8.29 8.20 4.24
C PHE A 83 -8.14 6.86 4.97
N ALA A 84 -8.00 6.88 6.31
CA ALA A 84 -7.81 5.67 7.10
C ALA A 84 -9.00 4.71 6.99
N ILE A 85 -10.23 5.22 7.08
CA ILE A 85 -11.45 4.40 6.98
C ILE A 85 -11.55 3.76 5.59
N ILE A 86 -11.43 4.57 4.53
CA ILE A 86 -11.56 4.08 3.15
C ILE A 86 -10.44 3.09 2.85
N TYR A 87 -9.19 3.38 3.24
CA TYR A 87 -8.06 2.48 3.08
C TYR A 87 -8.31 1.12 3.74
N LEU A 88 -8.75 1.10 5.00
CA LEU A 88 -9.05 -0.14 5.71
C LEU A 88 -10.19 -0.91 5.03
N SER A 89 -11.28 -0.25 4.68
CA SER A 89 -12.42 -0.89 4.01
C SER A 89 -12.04 -1.49 2.65
N PHE A 90 -11.31 -0.74 1.81
CA PHE A 90 -10.88 -1.22 0.49
C PHE A 90 -9.86 -2.34 0.60
N THR A 91 -8.88 -2.20 1.50
CA THR A 91 -7.85 -3.23 1.70
C THR A 91 -8.47 -4.52 2.19
N LEU A 92 -9.37 -4.47 3.17
CA LEU A 92 -10.08 -5.67 3.68
C LEU A 92 -10.96 -6.31 2.60
N SER A 93 -11.75 -5.52 1.87
CA SER A 93 -12.62 -6.03 0.81
C SER A 93 -11.82 -6.70 -0.31
N THR A 94 -10.76 -6.04 -0.77
CA THR A 94 -9.91 -6.54 -1.85
C THR A 94 -9.10 -7.75 -1.39
N TRP A 95 -8.66 -7.77 -0.13
CA TRP A 95 -7.99 -8.92 0.48
C TRP A 95 -8.90 -10.14 0.50
N ILE A 96 -10.12 -10.03 1.04
CA ILE A 96 -11.10 -11.13 1.07
C ILE A 96 -11.32 -11.68 -0.34
N ARG A 97 -11.45 -10.81 -1.34
CA ARG A 97 -11.70 -11.19 -2.73
C ARG A 97 -10.52 -11.88 -3.42
N LEU A 98 -9.29 -11.41 -3.19
CA LEU A 98 -8.13 -11.80 -4.01
C LEU A 98 -7.13 -12.74 -3.33
N SER A 99 -6.94 -12.67 -2.00
CA SER A 99 -5.78 -13.30 -1.35
C SER A 99 -5.97 -13.71 0.12
N GLY A 100 -7.23 -13.77 0.61
CA GLY A 100 -7.62 -14.09 2.00
C GLY A 100 -6.87 -15.23 2.67
N PHE A 101 -6.58 -16.30 1.92
CA PHE A 101 -6.21 -17.60 2.49
C PHE A 101 -4.70 -17.90 2.53
N HIS A 102 -3.83 -17.09 1.91
CA HIS A 102 -2.38 -17.35 1.80
C HIS A 102 -1.54 -16.39 2.66
N TYR A 103 -2.04 -16.08 3.86
CA TYR A 103 -1.36 -15.21 4.81
C TYR A 103 -0.59 -16.02 5.85
N LYS A 104 0.74 -15.96 5.82
CA LYS A 104 1.57 -16.45 6.92
C LYS A 104 1.61 -15.38 8.01
N THR A 105 1.10 -15.72 9.20
CA THR A 105 1.03 -14.80 10.35
C THR A 105 1.92 -15.24 11.51
N ARG A 106 2.46 -16.47 11.49
CA ARG A 106 3.33 -16.96 12.57
C ARG A 106 4.71 -16.36 12.42
N LEU A 107 5.27 -15.78 13.50
CA LEU A 107 6.63 -15.21 13.56
C LEU A 107 7.70 -16.13 12.96
N ARG A 108 7.61 -17.44 13.20
CA ARG A 108 8.56 -18.43 12.65
C ARG A 108 8.61 -18.45 11.11
N ASP A 109 7.50 -18.13 10.45
CA ASP A 109 7.44 -18.12 8.98
C ASP A 109 8.26 -16.97 8.41
N PHE A 110 8.44 -15.86 9.16
CA PHE A 110 9.23 -14.67 8.80
C PHE A 110 10.74 -14.83 9.00
N ARG A 111 11.20 -15.97 9.54
CA ARG A 111 12.63 -16.25 9.74
C ARG A 111 13.48 -16.01 8.48
N PRO A 112 13.05 -16.40 7.26
CA PRO A 112 13.80 -16.12 6.03
C PRO A 112 13.99 -14.63 5.77
N PHE A 113 12.92 -13.84 5.94
CA PHE A 113 12.96 -12.40 5.78
C PHE A 113 13.86 -11.70 6.81
N MET A 114 13.76 -12.11 8.08
CA MET A 114 14.64 -11.58 9.14
C MET A 114 16.12 -11.89 8.87
N ARG A 115 16.41 -13.09 8.37
CA ARG A 115 17.78 -13.47 7.98
C ARG A 115 18.27 -12.65 6.78
N GLU A 116 17.40 -12.41 5.80
CA GLU A 116 17.72 -11.56 4.64
C GLU A 116 18.09 -10.13 5.06
N ILE A 117 17.30 -9.51 5.96
CA ILE A 117 17.61 -8.18 6.50
C ILE A 117 18.95 -8.16 7.24
N MET A 118 19.29 -9.26 7.92
CA MET A 118 20.57 -9.41 8.62
C MET A 118 21.74 -9.76 7.69
N GLY A 119 21.55 -9.78 6.37
CA GLY A 119 22.58 -10.15 5.40
C GLY A 119 22.95 -11.64 5.42
N LYS A 120 22.12 -12.50 6.02
CA LYS A 120 22.32 -13.94 6.14
C LYS A 120 21.50 -14.67 5.08
N ASN A 121 21.91 -15.90 4.74
CA ASN A 121 21.13 -16.77 3.85
C ASN A 121 19.69 -16.93 4.39
N PRO A 122 18.64 -16.53 3.63
CA PRO A 122 17.24 -16.67 4.01
C PRO A 122 16.77 -18.12 4.23
N TYR A 123 17.35 -19.08 3.50
CA TYR A 123 16.96 -20.49 3.54
C TYR A 123 18.17 -21.35 3.93
N PRO A 124 18.47 -21.46 5.24
CA PRO A 124 19.63 -22.23 5.70
C PRO A 124 19.48 -23.75 5.52
N ASP A 125 18.24 -24.24 5.40
CA ASP A 125 17.90 -25.66 5.38
C ASP A 125 17.52 -26.15 3.97
N SER A 126 17.74 -25.35 2.92
CA SER A 126 17.48 -25.79 1.54
C SER A 126 18.70 -26.52 0.98
N ASP A 127 18.49 -27.74 0.45
CA ASP A 127 19.50 -28.54 -0.23
C ASP A 127 20.01 -27.89 -1.53
N GLU A 128 19.32 -26.84 -2.01
CA GLU A 128 19.75 -26.06 -3.17
C GLU A 128 20.90 -25.12 -2.80
N ALA A 129 22.03 -25.27 -3.51
CA ALA A 129 23.15 -24.35 -3.41
C ALA A 129 22.67 -22.92 -3.72
N PHE A 130 22.72 -22.04 -2.71
CA PHE A 130 22.39 -20.63 -2.90
C PHE A 130 23.32 -20.05 -3.97
N PRO A 131 22.81 -19.59 -5.13
CA PRO A 131 23.67 -19.16 -6.22
C PRO A 131 24.44 -17.93 -5.78
N VAL A 132 25.77 -18.09 -5.65
CA VAL A 132 26.70 -17.00 -5.37
C VAL A 132 26.54 -15.96 -6.48
N GLY A 133 25.93 -14.81 -6.16
CA GLY A 133 25.70 -13.71 -7.09
C GLY A 133 24.24 -13.47 -7.55
N LYS A 134 23.27 -14.34 -7.20
CA LYS A 134 21.83 -14.06 -7.41
C LYS A 134 21.10 -14.01 -6.08
N VAL A 135 21.11 -12.83 -5.46
CA VAL A 135 20.25 -12.54 -4.29
C VAL A 135 18.83 -12.32 -4.81
N ASN A 136 18.10 -13.40 -5.07
CA ASN A 136 16.66 -13.28 -5.31
C ASN A 136 16.00 -12.90 -3.98
N SER A 137 15.74 -11.60 -3.81
CA SER A 137 15.12 -11.09 -2.58
C SER A 137 13.79 -11.75 -2.29
N THR A 138 13.48 -11.97 -1.00
CA THR A 138 12.18 -12.55 -0.66
C THR A 138 11.04 -11.65 -1.13
N TRP A 139 9.91 -12.25 -1.46
CA TRP A 139 8.70 -11.53 -1.83
C TRP A 139 8.26 -10.53 -0.77
N LEU A 140 8.49 -10.85 0.51
CA LEU A 140 8.21 -9.94 1.60
C LEU A 140 9.14 -8.72 1.57
N PHE A 141 10.44 -8.92 1.31
CA PHE A 141 11.40 -7.83 1.16
C PHE A 141 11.06 -6.90 -0.01
N LYS A 142 10.71 -7.47 -1.17
CA LYS A 142 10.26 -6.68 -2.34
C LYS A 142 9.04 -5.84 -2.03
N GLY A 143 8.06 -6.41 -1.33
CA GLY A 143 6.85 -5.70 -0.93
C GLY A 143 7.14 -4.58 0.06
N CYS A 144 7.93 -4.86 1.10
CA CYS A 144 8.39 -3.84 2.04
C CYS A 144 9.12 -2.70 1.34
N ALA A 145 10.05 -2.99 0.42
CA ALA A 145 10.77 -1.98 -0.35
C ALA A 145 9.83 -1.12 -1.21
N THR A 146 8.80 -1.74 -1.79
CA THR A 146 7.75 -1.07 -2.58
C THR A 146 7.00 -0.03 -1.73
N LEU A 147 6.61 -0.40 -0.51
CA LEU A 147 5.90 0.50 0.40
C LEU A 147 6.83 1.51 1.10
N PHE A 148 8.12 1.17 1.27
CA PHE A 148 9.12 2.01 1.93
C PHE A 148 9.35 3.34 1.21
N ILE A 149 9.01 3.47 -0.08
CA ILE A 149 9.10 4.76 -0.77
C ILE A 149 7.90 5.66 -0.39
N ALA A 150 6.71 5.10 -0.25
CA ALA A 150 5.50 5.88 0.02
C ALA A 150 5.42 6.38 1.47
N ILE A 151 5.86 5.57 2.45
CA ILE A 151 5.74 5.91 3.87
C ILE A 151 6.54 7.18 4.24
N PRO A 152 7.85 7.28 3.96
CA PRO A 152 8.65 8.46 4.29
C PRO A 152 8.15 9.71 3.58
N VAL A 153 7.77 9.60 2.30
CA VAL A 153 7.19 10.73 1.55
C VAL A 153 5.90 11.21 2.21
N THR A 154 5.01 10.29 2.56
CA THR A 154 3.76 10.61 3.26
C THR A 154 4.03 11.30 4.60
N ILE A 155 4.98 10.79 5.40
CA ILE A 155 5.37 11.39 6.68
C ILE A 155 5.94 12.80 6.48
N VAL A 156 6.85 12.99 5.53
CA VAL A 156 7.44 14.30 5.23
C VAL A 156 6.34 15.30 4.84
N VAL A 157 5.44 14.90 3.95
CA VAL A 157 4.28 15.72 3.55
C VAL A 157 3.42 16.07 4.75
N LEU A 158 3.10 15.11 5.62
CA LEU A 158 2.32 15.35 6.84
C LEU A 158 3.02 16.33 7.79
N ILE A 159 4.33 16.21 7.99
CA ILE A 159 5.09 17.13 8.84
C ILE A 159 5.03 18.55 8.27
N PHE A 160 5.24 18.71 6.96
CA PHE A 160 5.11 20.02 6.32
C PHE A 160 3.71 20.59 6.50
N VAL A 161 2.68 19.80 6.16
CA VAL A 161 1.27 20.18 6.29
C VAL A 161 0.92 20.61 7.71
N LEU A 162 1.35 19.86 8.72
CA LEU A 162 1.08 20.16 10.13
C LEU A 162 1.84 21.40 10.63
N ARG A 163 2.97 21.78 10.02
CA ARG A 163 3.69 23.01 10.37
C ARG A 163 3.04 24.27 9.80
N PHE A 164 2.25 24.14 8.73
CA PHE A 164 1.57 25.27 8.07
C PHE A 164 0.14 25.52 8.60
N LEU A 165 -0.34 24.68 9.51
CA LEU A 165 -1.64 24.78 10.19
C LEU A 165 -1.51 25.41 11.58
#